data_AF-A0A368JFC9-F1
#
_entry.id   AF-A0A368JFC9-F1
#
_cell.length_a   1.000
_cell.length_b   1.000
_cell.length_c   1.000
_cell.angle_alpha   90.00
_cell.angle_beta   90.00
_cell.angle_gamma   90.00
#
_symmetry.space_group_name_H-M   'P 1'
#
loop_
_entity.id
_entity.type
_entity.pdbx_description
1 polymer ?
#
loop_
_entity_poly.entity_id
_entity_poly.type
_entity_poly.pdbx_seq_one_letter_code
_entity_poly.pdbx_strand_id
1 'polypeptide(L)'
;MKIYISYFSTAFFNFWLISFYLGFSAGFASYIPIVALLGVVILFVIAIPILIYYFRIGIIIGLIACIILSVHGVSIFWGIIEEGSFNWGLFILSPFFLTLTSIYFSLNALYGTKKISNLPKDKNIKLILSSIPIILFTLYLIFYGKFWNINEFKI
;
A
#
# COMPACT_ATOMS: atom_id res chain seq x y z
N MET A 1 7.17 -9.99 -12.02
CA MET A 1 6.94 -8.57 -12.33
C MET A 1 5.53 -8.08 -12.05
N LYS A 2 4.45 -8.73 -12.54
CA LYS A 2 3.07 -8.25 -12.31
C LYS A 2 2.74 -7.99 -10.83
N ILE A 3 3.02 -8.95 -9.94
CA ILE A 3 2.77 -8.82 -8.49
C ILE A 3 3.59 -7.69 -7.87
N TYR A 4 4.86 -7.56 -8.26
CA TYR A 4 5.73 -6.46 -7.80
C TYR A 4 5.14 -5.10 -8.16
N ILE A 5 4.75 -4.91 -9.43
CA ILE A 5 4.15 -3.65 -9.90
C ILE A 5 2.83 -3.39 -9.16
N SER A 6 2.01 -4.43 -9.00
CA SER A 6 0.74 -4.35 -8.26
C SER A 6 0.94 -3.90 -6.82
N TYR A 7 1.89 -4.50 -6.10
CA TYR A 7 2.21 -4.13 -4.72
C TYR A 7 2.78 -2.72 -4.63
N PHE A 8 3.70 -2.37 -5.54
CA PHE A 8 4.30 -1.05 -5.58
C PHE A 8 3.25 0.04 -5.82
N SER A 9 2.41 -0.12 -6.84
CA SER A 9 1.32 0.81 -7.13
C SER A 9 0.31 0.88 -5.99
N THR A 10 -0.10 -0.27 -5.44
CA THR A 10 -1.03 -0.32 -4.30
C THR A 10 -0.47 0.44 -3.10
N ALA A 11 0.79 0.18 -2.74
CA ALA A 11 1.44 0.86 -1.63
C ALA A 11 1.54 2.37 -1.91
N PHE A 12 2.00 2.77 -3.10
CA PHE A 12 2.15 4.18 -3.49
C PHE A 12 0.84 4.96 -3.44
N PHE A 13 -0.21 4.44 -4.07
CA PHE A 13 -1.51 5.12 -4.16
C PHE A 13 -2.25 5.14 -2.81
N ASN A 14 -2.21 4.05 -2.03
CA ASN A 14 -2.77 4.07 -0.67
C ASN A 14 -1.99 5.02 0.23
N PHE A 15 -0.66 5.06 0.10
CA PHE A 15 0.18 5.98 0.86
C PHE A 15 -0.17 7.44 0.58
N TRP A 16 -0.29 7.78 -0.70
CA TRP A 16 -0.68 9.10 -1.17
C TRP A 16 -2.06 9.46 -0.60
N LEU A 17 -3.06 8.59 -0.77
CA LEU A 17 -4.41 8.83 -0.27
C LEU A 17 -4.43 9.04 1.25
N ILE A 18 -3.79 8.16 2.02
CA ILE A 18 -3.75 8.23 3.49
C ILE A 18 -3.02 9.50 3.94
N SER A 19 -1.92 9.87 3.30
CA SER A 19 -1.18 11.09 3.64
C SER A 19 -2.00 12.35 3.38
N PHE A 20 -2.79 12.39 2.30
CA PHE A 20 -3.72 13.48 2.04
C PHE A 20 -4.86 13.50 3.06
N TYR A 21 -5.47 12.36 3.39
CA TYR A 21 -6.54 12.26 4.37
C TYR A 21 -6.09 12.68 5.79
N LEU A 22 -4.94 12.19 6.23
CA LEU A 22 -4.33 12.54 7.51
C LEU A 22 -3.82 13.99 7.54
N GLY A 23 -3.47 14.57 6.38
CA GLY A 23 -2.91 15.92 6.28
C GLY A 23 -3.94 17.05 6.09
N PHE A 24 -5.17 16.77 5.61
CA PHE A 24 -6.12 17.83 5.22
C PHE A 24 -7.39 17.99 6.05
N SER A 25 -7.92 16.98 6.75
CA SER A 25 -9.29 17.17 7.27
C SER A 25 -9.76 16.30 8.44
N ALA A 26 -9.07 15.21 8.78
CA ALA A 26 -9.54 14.35 9.87
C ALA A 26 -8.39 14.14 10.84
N GLY A 27 -8.38 14.90 11.94
CA GLY A 27 -7.62 14.51 13.12
C GLY A 27 -7.96 13.07 13.54
N PHE A 28 -7.22 12.55 14.52
CA PHE A 28 -7.25 11.18 15.06
C PHE A 28 -8.62 10.62 15.55
N ALA A 29 -9.76 11.15 15.10
CA ALA A 29 -11.10 10.65 15.39
C ALA A 29 -11.33 9.19 14.94
N SER A 30 -10.50 8.67 14.02
CA SER A 30 -10.51 7.26 13.63
C SER A 30 -9.09 6.70 13.53
N TYR A 31 -8.87 5.52 14.13
CA TYR A 31 -7.61 4.79 14.05
C TYR A 31 -7.43 4.05 12.71
N ILE A 32 -8.47 3.99 11.86
CA ILE A 32 -8.47 3.23 10.61
C ILE A 32 -7.35 3.68 9.64
N PRO A 33 -7.15 4.99 9.37
CA PRO A 33 -6.09 5.42 8.46
C PRO A 33 -4.68 5.14 9.00
N ILE A 34 -4.49 5.12 10.31
CA ILE A 34 -3.21 4.80 10.96
C ILE A 34 -2.89 3.32 10.77
N VAL A 35 -3.87 2.45 10.98
CA VAL A 35 -3.73 1.01 10.73
C VAL A 35 -3.48 0.74 9.24
N ALA A 36 -4.14 1.48 8.34
CA ALA A 36 -3.88 1.41 6.91
C ALA A 36 -2.45 1.85 6.57
N LEU A 37 -1.94 2.91 7.21
CA LEU A 37 -0.57 3.36 7.05
C LEU A 37 0.44 2.28 7.43
N LEU A 38 0.21 1.56 8.54
CA LEU A 38 1.01 0.39 8.90
C LEU A 38 0.97 -0.67 7.80
N GLY A 39 -0.21 -0.94 7.22
CA GLY A 39 -0.36 -1.82 6.05
C GLY A 39 0.50 -1.37 4.87
N VAL A 40 0.51 -0.07 4.55
CA VAL A 40 1.37 0.50 3.50
C VAL A 40 2.85 0.27 3.82
N VAL A 41 3.28 0.56 5.05
CA VAL A 41 4.68 0.41 5.49
C VAL A 41 5.12 -1.05 5.35
N ILE A 42 4.30 -2.00 5.80
CA ILE A 42 4.58 -3.43 5.65
C ILE A 42 4.68 -3.78 4.17
N LEU A 43 3.79 -3.28 3.32
CA LEU A 43 3.82 -3.57 1.89
C LEU A 43 5.08 -2.99 1.20
N PHE A 44 5.42 -1.73 1.48
CA PHE A 44 6.55 -1.03 0.85
C PHE A 44 7.92 -1.49 1.37
N VAL A 45 8.10 -1.53 2.68
CA VAL A 45 9.42 -1.70 3.31
C VAL A 45 9.76 -3.19 3.52
N ILE A 46 8.74 -4.04 3.70
CA ILE A 46 8.95 -5.45 4.07
C ILE A 46 8.56 -6.37 2.91
N ALA A 47 7.30 -6.32 2.47
CA ALA A 47 6.78 -7.29 1.50
C ALA A 47 7.48 -7.18 0.14
N ILE A 48 7.63 -5.97 -0.43
CA ILE A 48 8.26 -5.78 -1.75
C ILE A 48 9.74 -6.22 -1.75
N PRO A 49 10.60 -5.81 -0.80
CA PRO A 49 11.97 -6.30 -0.73
C PRO A 49 12.04 -7.82 -0.57
N ILE A 50 11.26 -8.40 0.35
CA ILE A 50 11.24 -9.85 0.57
C ILE A 50 10.73 -10.59 -0.66
N LEU A 51 9.74 -10.07 -1.38
CA LEU A 51 9.18 -10.66 -2.60
C LEU A 51 10.26 -10.93 -3.66
N ILE A 52 11.26 -10.06 -3.77
CA ILE A 52 12.33 -10.14 -4.78
C ILE A 52 13.30 -11.32 -4.49
N TYR A 53 13.55 -11.60 -3.21
CA TYR A 53 14.48 -12.65 -2.79
C TYR A 53 13.75 -13.97 -2.47
N TYR A 54 12.63 -13.88 -1.76
CA TYR A 54 11.82 -14.98 -1.25
C TYR A 54 10.36 -14.81 -1.66
N PHE A 55 10.06 -15.12 -2.92
CA PHE A 55 8.75 -14.88 -3.54
C PHE A 55 7.55 -15.32 -2.70
N ARG A 56 7.54 -16.57 -2.19
CA ARG A 56 6.40 -17.08 -1.41
C ARG A 56 6.18 -16.30 -0.10
N ILE A 57 7.26 -16.03 0.63
CA ILE A 57 7.18 -15.30 1.90
C ILE A 57 6.73 -13.86 1.64
N GLY A 58 7.29 -13.21 0.62
CA GLY A 58 6.91 -11.85 0.25
C GLY A 58 5.44 -11.73 -0.18
N ILE A 59 4.89 -12.73 -0.87
CA ILE A 59 3.45 -12.75 -1.20
C ILE A 59 2.60 -12.90 0.06
N ILE A 60 2.96 -13.78 0.98
CA ILE A 60 2.17 -13.99 2.21
C ILE A 60 2.13 -12.70 3.02
N ILE A 61 3.29 -12.06 3.23
CA ILE A 61 3.38 -10.78 3.94
C ILE A 61 2.61 -9.70 3.19
N GLY A 62 2.76 -9.64 1.87
CA GLY A 62 2.05 -8.66 1.04
C GLY A 62 0.53 -8.85 1.04
N LEU A 63 0.04 -10.09 1.09
CA LEU A 63 -1.38 -10.40 1.20
C LEU A 63 -1.94 -9.96 2.55
N ILE A 64 -1.22 -10.19 3.65
CA ILE A 64 -1.61 -9.69 4.98
C ILE A 64 -1.70 -8.16 4.96
N ALA A 65 -0.69 -7.48 4.41
CA ALA A 65 -0.69 -6.04 4.26
C ALA A 65 -1.87 -5.53 3.39
N CYS A 66 -2.18 -6.20 2.29
CA CYS A 66 -3.32 -5.84 1.44
C CYS A 66 -4.67 -6.05 2.16
N ILE A 67 -4.80 -7.09 3.00
CA ILE A 67 -6.01 -7.28 3.82
C ILE A 67 -6.18 -6.11 4.79
N ILE A 68 -5.11 -5.70 5.48
CA ILE A 68 -5.13 -4.53 6.37
C ILE A 68 -5.57 -3.27 5.61
N LEU A 69 -5.00 -3.03 4.41
CA LEU A 69 -5.38 -1.90 3.55
C LEU A 69 -6.84 -1.96 3.09
N SER A 70 -7.36 -3.16 2.83
CA SER A 70 -8.72 -3.34 2.34
C SER A 70 -9.77 -2.86 3.34
N VAL A 71 -9.52 -2.99 4.65
CA VAL A 71 -10.43 -2.51 5.70
C VAL A 71 -10.66 -1.00 5.56
N HIS A 72 -9.60 -0.24 5.32
CA HIS A 72 -9.71 1.20 5.09
C HIS A 72 -10.39 1.53 3.76
N GLY A 73 -10.07 0.80 2.70
CA GLY A 73 -10.71 1.00 1.39
C GLY A 73 -12.22 0.72 1.41
N VAL A 74 -12.69 -0.26 2.18
CA VAL A 74 -14.13 -0.52 2.38
C VAL A 74 -14.82 0.65 3.08
N SER A 75 -14.19 1.24 4.11
CA SER A 75 -14.75 2.41 4.80
C SER A 75 -14.89 3.62 3.87
N ILE A 76 -13.89 3.87 3.02
CA ILE A 76 -13.96 4.94 2.02
C ILE A 76 -15.06 4.67 1.00
N PHE A 77 -15.18 3.42 0.53
CA PHE A 77 -16.20 3.02 -0.44
C PHE A 77 -17.62 3.23 0.07
N TRP A 78 -17.90 2.86 1.33
CA TRP A 78 -19.19 3.12 1.95
C TRP A 78 -19.48 4.61 2.06
N GLY A 79 -18.52 5.43 2.52
CA GLY A 79 -18.71 6.88 2.63
C GLY A 79 -19.06 7.54 1.28
N ILE A 80 -18.41 7.14 0.19
CA ILE A 80 -18.69 7.69 -1.14
C ILE A 80 -20.09 7.30 -1.64
N ILE A 81 -20.56 6.08 -1.33
CA ILE A 81 -21.90 5.64 -1.70
C ILE A 81 -22.97 6.46 -0.95
N GLU A 82 -22.76 6.69 0.34
CA GLU A 82 -23.69 7.46 1.18
C GLU A 82 -23.79 8.94 0.75
N GLU A 83 -22.67 9.56 0.41
CA GLU A 83 -22.62 10.98 0.01
C GLU A 83 -23.11 11.23 -1.44
N GLY A 84 -23.18 10.19 -2.29
CA GLY A 84 -23.63 10.32 -3.68
C GLY A 84 -22.72 11.15 -4.59
N SER A 85 -21.55 11.61 -4.10
CA SER A 85 -20.60 12.45 -4.81
C SER A 85 -19.67 11.63 -5.73
N PHE A 86 -20.23 11.10 -6.81
CA PHE A 86 -19.54 10.14 -7.68
C PHE A 86 -18.33 10.70 -8.46
N ASN A 87 -18.32 12.01 -8.76
CA ASN A 87 -17.36 12.59 -9.71
C ASN A 87 -15.90 12.53 -9.24
N TRP A 88 -15.63 12.87 -7.98
CA TRP A 88 -14.28 12.77 -7.39
C TRP A 88 -14.07 11.46 -6.63
N GLY A 89 -15.16 10.82 -6.17
CA GLY A 89 -15.12 9.55 -5.46
C GLY A 89 -14.45 8.44 -6.25
N LEU A 90 -14.64 8.38 -7.57
CA LEU A 90 -14.00 7.37 -8.43
C LEU A 90 -12.47 7.41 -8.40
N PHE A 91 -11.86 8.60 -8.31
CA PHE A 91 -10.41 8.73 -8.23
C PHE A 91 -9.88 8.26 -6.87
N ILE A 92 -10.62 8.59 -5.81
CA ILE A 92 -10.35 8.19 -4.42
C ILE A 92 -10.53 6.68 -4.23
N LEU A 93 -11.37 6.02 -5.04
CA LEU A 93 -11.54 4.56 -5.04
C LEU A 93 -10.45 3.78 -5.78
N SER A 94 -9.62 4.45 -6.58
CA SER A 94 -8.56 3.76 -7.33
C SER A 94 -7.60 2.92 -6.44
N PRO A 95 -7.19 3.36 -5.24
CA PRO A 95 -6.32 2.56 -4.38
C PRO A 95 -7.04 1.33 -3.82
N PHE A 96 -8.36 1.38 -3.63
CA PHE A 96 -9.15 0.24 -3.20
C PHE A 96 -9.18 -0.87 -4.26
N PHE A 97 -9.44 -0.51 -5.52
CA PHE A 97 -9.39 -1.48 -6.63
C PHE A 97 -7.97 -2.05 -6.85
N LEU A 98 -6.93 -1.23 -6.67
CA LEU A 98 -5.54 -1.70 -6.69
C LEU A 98 -5.25 -2.71 -5.55
N THR A 99 -5.79 -2.47 -4.36
CA THR A 99 -5.69 -3.42 -3.24
C THR A 99 -6.39 -4.74 -3.59
N LEU A 100 -7.61 -4.71 -4.12
CA LEU A 100 -8.34 -5.92 -4.53
C LEU A 100 -7.63 -6.71 -5.63
N THR A 101 -7.12 -6.02 -6.65
CA THR A 101 -6.35 -6.67 -7.72
C THR A 101 -5.04 -7.27 -7.21
N SER A 102 -4.39 -6.62 -6.24
CA SER A 102 -3.21 -7.17 -5.57
C SER A 102 -3.52 -8.42 -4.75
N ILE A 103 -4.64 -8.44 -4.03
CA ILE A 103 -5.12 -9.64 -3.33
C ILE A 103 -5.38 -10.77 -4.32
N TYR A 104 -6.11 -10.48 -5.41
CA TYR A 104 -6.41 -11.46 -6.46
C TYR A 104 -5.14 -12.07 -7.07
N PHE A 105 -4.15 -11.24 -7.44
CA PHE A 105 -2.89 -11.74 -7.97
C PHE A 105 -2.08 -12.55 -6.96
N SER A 106 -2.15 -12.18 -5.67
CA SER A 106 -1.47 -12.89 -4.58
C SER A 106 -2.07 -14.28 -4.37
N LEU A 107 -3.40 -14.38 -4.31
CA LEU A 107 -4.11 -15.65 -4.17
C LEU A 107 -3.86 -16.55 -5.37
N ASN A 108 -3.98 -16.03 -6.59
CA ASN A 108 -3.67 -16.79 -7.80
C ASN A 108 -2.21 -17.27 -7.84
N ALA A 109 -1.26 -16.53 -7.27
CA ALA A 109 0.13 -16.93 -7.23
C ALA A 109 0.43 -17.99 -6.16
N LEU A 110 -0.34 -18.02 -5.06
CA LEU A 110 -0.22 -19.02 -4.01
C LEU A 110 -0.90 -20.34 -4.36
N TYR A 111 -2.11 -20.28 -4.93
CA TYR A 111 -2.95 -21.45 -5.20
C TYR A 111 -2.99 -21.88 -6.66
N GLY A 112 -2.53 -21.03 -7.58
CA GLY A 112 -2.51 -21.34 -9.01
C GLY A 112 -1.46 -22.39 -9.36
N THR A 113 -1.80 -23.26 -10.32
CA THR A 113 -0.91 -24.30 -10.85
C THR A 113 0.26 -23.75 -11.70
N LYS A 114 0.21 -22.46 -12.06
CA LYS A 114 1.28 -21.81 -12.84
C LYS A 114 2.44 -21.41 -11.93
N LYS A 115 3.65 -21.92 -12.21
CA LYS A 115 4.89 -21.40 -11.62
C LYS A 115 5.10 -19.95 -12.05
N ILE A 116 4.63 -19.00 -11.25
CA ILE A 116 4.90 -17.58 -11.45
C ILE A 116 6.28 -17.29 -10.85
N SER A 117 7.33 -17.36 -11.65
CA SER A 117 8.66 -16.87 -11.24
C SER A 117 9.29 -15.98 -12.30
N ASN A 118 8.58 -14.93 -12.71
CA ASN A 118 9.16 -13.84 -13.51
C ASN A 118 9.81 -12.79 -12.58
N LEU A 119 10.70 -13.25 -11.71
CA LEU A 119 11.59 -12.37 -10.95
C LEU A 119 12.93 -12.27 -11.70
N PRO A 120 13.57 -11.10 -11.70
CA PRO A 120 14.89 -10.95 -12.31
C PRO A 120 15.89 -11.89 -11.62
N LYS A 121 16.76 -12.54 -12.41
CA LYS A 121 17.82 -13.41 -11.86
C LYS A 121 19.04 -12.59 -11.42
N ASP A 122 19.28 -11.45 -12.07
CA ASP A 122 20.45 -10.60 -11.81
C ASP A 122 20.41 -9.96 -10.44
N LYS A 123 21.48 -10.18 -9.66
CA LYS A 123 21.65 -9.67 -8.29
C LYS A 123 21.54 -8.14 -8.24
N ASN A 124 22.13 -7.44 -9.21
CA ASN A 124 22.10 -5.97 -9.26
C ASN A 124 20.69 -5.44 -9.45
N ILE A 125 19.90 -6.05 -10.35
CA ILE A 125 18.51 -5.65 -10.59
C ILE A 125 17.67 -5.91 -9.33
N LYS A 126 17.86 -7.05 -8.66
CA LYS A 126 17.17 -7.33 -7.39
C LYS A 126 17.46 -6.27 -6.33
N LEU A 127 18.72 -5.88 -6.18
CA LEU A 127 19.15 -4.88 -5.20
C LEU A 127 18.53 -3.51 -5.50
N ILE A 128 18.52 -3.09 -6.77
CA ILE A 128 17.88 -1.83 -7.19
C ILE A 128 16.39 -1.86 -6.86
N LEU A 129 15.68 -2.91 -7.27
CA LEU A 129 14.24 -3.04 -7.06
C LEU A 129 13.86 -3.14 -5.58
N SER A 130 14.69 -3.75 -4.73
CA SER A 130 14.42 -3.79 -3.28
C SER A 130 14.73 -2.47 -2.60
N SER A 131 15.69 -1.70 -3.13
CA SER A 131 16.13 -0.44 -2.52
C SER A 131 15.19 0.72 -2.84
N ILE A 132 14.57 0.77 -4.03
CA ILE A 132 13.68 1.85 -4.44
C ILE A 132 12.55 2.11 -3.41
N PRO A 133 11.76 1.11 -2.98
CA PRO A 133 10.73 1.29 -1.95
C PRO A 133 11.26 1.87 -0.63
N ILE A 134 12.41 1.36 -0.18
CA ILE A 134 13.02 1.76 1.09
C ILE A 134 13.50 3.20 1.02
N ILE A 135 14.16 3.58 -0.08
CA ILE A 135 14.64 4.94 -0.31
C ILE A 135 13.46 5.91 -0.40
N LEU A 136 12.42 5.57 -1.16
CA LEU A 136 11.21 6.42 -1.26
C LEU A 136 10.55 6.64 0.10
N PHE A 137 10.41 5.57 0.89
CA PHE A 137 9.87 5.67 2.24
C PHE A 137 10.75 6.52 3.17
N THR A 138 12.07 6.37 3.07
CA THR A 138 13.03 7.16 3.86
C THR A 138 12.98 8.64 3.48
N LEU A 139 12.97 8.96 2.18
CA LEU A 139 12.83 10.33 1.70
C LEU A 139 11.54 10.96 2.20
N TYR A 140 10.43 10.22 2.18
CA TYR A 140 9.19 10.70 2.77
C TYR A 140 9.33 11.07 4.24
N LEU A 141 9.92 10.19 5.07
CA LEU A 141 10.10 10.48 6.50
C LEU A 141 10.95 11.72 6.72
N ILE A 142 11.98 11.94 5.89
CA ILE A 142 12.83 13.12 5.97
C ILE A 142 12.04 14.40 5.64
N PHE A 143 11.28 14.40 4.54
CA PHE A 143 10.58 15.62 4.08
C PHE A 143 9.29 15.90 4.85
N TYR A 144 8.55 14.86 5.21
CA TYR A 144 7.19 14.96 5.74
C TYR A 144 7.04 14.46 7.17
N GLY A 145 8.05 13.80 7.74
CA GLY A 145 7.99 13.29 9.13
C GLY A 145 7.80 14.38 10.17
N LYS A 146 8.20 15.63 9.89
CA LYS A 146 7.93 16.79 10.76
C LYS A 146 6.43 17.02 10.99
N PHE A 147 5.60 16.73 9.98
CA PHE A 147 4.14 16.87 10.05
C PHE A 147 3.47 15.72 10.79
N TRP A 148 4.22 14.74 11.29
CA TRP A 148 3.68 13.66 12.12
C TRP A 148 3.70 14.01 13.61
N ASN A 149 4.27 15.17 13.98
CA ASN A 149 4.26 15.62 15.36
C ASN A 149 2.81 15.98 15.76
N ILE A 150 2.24 15.17 16.66
CA ILE A 150 0.88 15.33 17.18
C ILE A 150 0.62 16.75 17.71
N ASN A 151 1.66 17.44 18.17
CA ASN A 151 1.56 18.81 18.66
C ASN A 151 1.22 19.83 17.56
N GLU A 152 1.47 19.55 16.29
CA GLU A 152 1.08 20.44 15.18
C GLU A 152 -0.42 20.36 14.82
N PHE A 153 -1.14 19.37 15.37
CA PHE A 153 -2.59 19.21 15.18
C PHE A 153 -3.43 19.58 16.42
N LYS A 154 -2.80 20.17 17.45
CA LYS A 154 -3.54 20.76 18.57
C LYS A 154 -4.16 22.08 18.09
N ILE A 155 -5.48 22.04 17.85
CA ILE A 155 -6.33 23.22 17.68
C ILE A 155 -6.62 23.81 19.06
#